data_AF-A0A498NV64-F1
#
_entry.id   AF-A0A498NV64-F1
#
_cell.length_a   1.000
_cell.length_b   1.000
_cell.length_c   1.000
_cell.angle_alpha   90.00
_cell.angle_beta   90.00
_cell.angle_gamma   90.00
#
_symmetry.space_group_name_H-M   'P 1'
#
loop_
_entity.id
_entity.type
_entity.pdbx_description
1 polymer ?
#
loop_
_entity_poly.entity_id
_entity_poly.type
_entity_poly.pdbx_seq_one_letter_code
_entity_poly.pdbx_strand_id
1 'polypeptide(L)'
;MDYYVIGESFETSVPWDRVLDLCRNVKERIVRECKERGVQFPPLSTCRVTQTYDAGACVYFYFAFNYRGLSDPVHVYEQVEVCTHAAREEILANGGSLSHHHGGEFHHTSSKINEYIHSF
;
A
#
# COMPACT_ATOMS: atom_id res chain seq x y z
N MET A 1 -17.59 4.48 13.04
CA MET A 1 -17.61 4.23 11.57
C MET A 1 -18.85 4.91 11.01
N ASP A 2 -18.92 6.23 11.12
CA ASP A 2 -20.22 6.91 11.18
C ASP A 2 -20.71 7.40 9.81
N TYR A 3 -19.86 7.26 8.78
CA TYR A 3 -20.10 7.80 7.43
C TYR A 3 -19.79 6.82 6.30
N TYR A 4 -19.69 5.52 6.61
CA TYR A 4 -19.42 4.46 5.62
C TYR A 4 -18.10 4.60 4.85
N VAL A 5 -17.11 5.30 5.42
CA VAL A 5 -15.77 5.41 4.85
C VAL A 5 -14.80 4.62 5.72
N ILE A 6 -14.00 3.78 5.08
CA ILE A 6 -12.88 3.08 5.70
C ILE A 6 -11.62 3.40 4.91
N GLY A 7 -10.48 3.42 5.60
CA GLY A 7 -9.20 3.65 4.96
C GLY A 7 -8.04 3.21 5.82
N GLU A 8 -6.90 3.06 5.16
CA GLU A 8 -5.63 2.64 5.75
C GLU A 8 -4.52 3.50 5.12
N SER A 9 -3.46 3.69 5.88
CA SER A 9 -2.22 4.28 5.39
C SER A 9 -1.10 3.24 5.39
N PHE A 10 -0.23 3.30 4.41
CA PHE A 10 0.94 2.42 4.31
C PHE A 10 2.09 3.15 3.60
N GLU A 11 3.31 2.67 3.79
CA GLU A 11 4.51 3.32 3.29
C GLU A 11 5.53 2.35 2.70
N THR A 12 6.47 2.89 1.92
CA THR A 12 7.58 2.14 1.34
C THR A 12 8.76 3.08 1.08
N SER A 13 9.97 2.54 0.99
CA SER A 13 11.12 3.22 0.36
C SER A 13 11.40 2.67 -1.02
N VAL A 14 11.86 3.54 -1.91
CA VAL A 14 12.13 3.20 -3.30
C VAL A 14 13.28 4.05 -3.86
N PRO A 15 14.13 3.51 -4.75
CA PRO A 15 15.13 4.28 -5.48
C PRO A 15 14.52 5.42 -6.31
N TRP A 16 15.28 6.50 -6.51
CA TRP A 16 14.81 7.71 -7.19
C TRP A 16 14.26 7.48 -8.60
N ASP A 17 14.89 6.58 -9.37
CA ASP A 17 14.49 6.25 -10.74
C ASP A 17 13.13 5.53 -10.83
N ARG A 18 12.60 5.04 -9.70
CA ARG A 18 11.34 4.28 -9.63
C ARG A 18 10.21 4.98 -8.91
N VAL A 19 10.45 6.12 -8.24
CA VAL A 19 9.43 6.83 -7.42
C VAL A 19 8.16 7.12 -8.23
N LEU A 20 8.29 7.68 -9.43
CA LEU A 20 7.14 8.10 -10.24
C LEU A 20 6.31 6.92 -10.74
N ASP A 21 6.98 5.87 -11.21
CA ASP A 21 6.33 4.66 -11.70
C ASP A 21 5.63 3.91 -10.55
N LEU A 22 6.30 3.75 -9.42
CA LEU A 22 5.71 3.16 -8.22
C LEU A 22 4.46 3.92 -7.79
N CYS A 23 4.53 5.25 -7.66
CA CYS A 23 3.38 6.06 -7.26
C CYS A 23 2.19 5.89 -8.21
N ARG A 24 2.42 5.87 -9.53
CA ARG A 24 1.37 5.70 -10.53
C ARG A 24 0.76 4.30 -10.47
N ASN A 25 1.60 3.27 -10.51
CA ASN A 25 1.18 1.88 -10.63
C ASN A 25 0.45 1.40 -9.37
N VAL A 26 0.91 1.80 -8.17
CA VAL A 26 0.23 1.47 -6.90
C VAL A 26 -1.17 2.12 -6.83
N LYS A 27 -1.30 3.39 -7.24
CA LYS A 27 -2.60 4.06 -7.27
C LYS A 27 -3.56 3.39 -8.26
N GLU A 28 -3.07 3.05 -9.45
CA GLU A 28 -3.86 2.35 -10.47
C GLU A 28 -4.27 0.95 -10.00
N ARG A 29 -3.37 0.21 -9.33
CA ARG A 29 -3.67 -1.11 -8.75
C ARG A 29 -4.81 -1.03 -7.76
N ILE A 30 -4.78 -0.07 -6.82
CA ILE A 30 -5.85 0.14 -5.84
C ILE A 30 -7.19 0.41 -6.52
N VAL A 31 -7.22 1.31 -7.51
CA VAL A 31 -8.45 1.64 -8.23
C VAL A 31 -9.02 0.42 -8.95
N ARG A 32 -8.16 -0.41 -9.56
CA ARG A 32 -8.56 -1.65 -10.23
C ARG A 32 -9.14 -2.66 -9.25
N GLU A 33 -8.44 -2.94 -8.16
CA GLU A 33 -8.87 -3.90 -7.13
C GLU A 33 -10.21 -3.50 -6.50
N CYS A 34 -10.40 -2.22 -6.16
CA CYS A 34 -11.68 -1.73 -5.65
C CYS A 34 -12.81 -1.90 -6.66
N LYS A 35 -12.56 -1.62 -7.94
CA LYS A 35 -13.57 -1.77 -9.00
C LYS A 35 -13.98 -3.24 -9.20
N GLU A 36 -13.01 -4.15 -9.22
CA GLU A 36 -13.26 -5.60 -9.36
C GLU A 36 -14.06 -6.18 -8.20
N ARG A 37 -13.95 -5.58 -7.01
CA ARG A 37 -14.64 -5.98 -5.78
C ARG A 37 -16.01 -5.31 -5.59
N GLY A 38 -16.45 -4.51 -6.56
CA GLY A 38 -17.76 -3.87 -6.54
C GLY A 38 -17.87 -2.61 -5.68
N VAL A 39 -16.73 -1.98 -5.33
CA VAL A 39 -16.76 -0.65 -4.71
C VAL A 39 -17.39 0.34 -5.70
N GLN A 40 -18.48 0.97 -5.28
CA GLN A 40 -19.32 1.77 -6.18
C GLN A 40 -18.66 3.07 -6.65
N PHE A 41 -17.81 3.65 -5.80
CA PHE A 41 -17.16 4.94 -6.04
C PHE A 41 -15.65 4.76 -6.19
N PRO A 42 -14.98 5.58 -7.02
CA PRO A 42 -13.53 5.58 -7.06
C PRO A 42 -12.94 5.76 -5.66
N PRO A 43 -11.99 4.91 -5.23
CA PRO A 43 -11.35 5.06 -3.94
C PRO A 43 -10.50 6.33 -3.92
N LEU A 44 -10.34 6.92 -2.73
CA LEU A 44 -9.22 7.81 -2.46
C LEU A 44 -7.95 6.96 -2.53
N SER A 45 -7.08 7.27 -3.49
CA SER A 45 -5.75 6.69 -3.59
C SER A 45 -4.76 7.81 -3.87
N THR A 46 -4.05 8.23 -2.83
CA THR A 46 -3.14 9.37 -2.87
C THR A 46 -1.80 9.01 -2.23
N CYS A 47 -0.75 9.74 -2.60
CA CYS A 47 0.60 9.52 -2.12
C CYS A 47 1.34 10.84 -1.94
N ARG A 48 2.32 10.84 -1.03
CA ARG A 48 3.27 11.94 -0.86
C ARG A 48 4.66 11.39 -0.53
N VAL A 49 5.70 12.08 -1.01
CA VAL A 49 7.08 11.84 -0.55
C VAL A 49 7.24 12.49 0.82
N THR A 50 7.60 11.71 1.83
CA THR A 50 7.70 12.18 3.22
C THR A 50 9.14 12.38 3.67
N GLN A 51 10.08 11.61 3.12
CA GLN A 51 11.50 11.65 3.45
C GLN A 51 12.34 11.42 2.20
N THR A 52 13.50 12.06 2.15
CA THR A 52 14.45 12.00 1.04
C THR A 52 15.80 11.52 1.55
N TYR A 53 16.45 10.67 0.76
CA TYR A 53 17.75 10.08 1.03
C TYR A 53 18.63 10.21 -0.22
N ASP A 54 19.94 10.01 -0.05
CA ASP A 54 20.86 9.98 -1.19
C ASP A 54 20.49 8.87 -2.19
N ALA A 55 20.10 7.70 -1.67
CA ALA A 55 19.78 6.54 -2.49
C ALA A 55 18.31 6.46 -2.95
N GLY A 56 17.40 7.29 -2.42
CA GLY A 56 15.97 7.19 -2.75
C GLY A 56 15.05 8.05 -1.89
N ALA A 57 13.78 7.66 -1.85
CA ALA A 57 12.75 8.38 -1.12
C ALA A 57 11.79 7.44 -0.37
N CYS A 58 11.22 7.93 0.72
CA CYS A 58 10.09 7.31 1.39
C CYS A 58 8.79 7.88 0.81
N VAL A 59 7.91 7.00 0.34
CA VAL A 59 6.59 7.33 -0.20
C VAL A 59 5.52 6.81 0.74
N TYR A 60 4.61 7.70 1.12
CA TYR A 60 3.50 7.42 2.02
C TYR A 60 2.18 7.49 1.27
N PHE A 61 1.39 6.43 1.33
CA PHE A 61 0.11 6.29 0.66
C PHE A 61 -1.04 6.40 1.66
N TYR A 62 -2.14 7.00 1.20
CA TYR A 62 -3.43 6.93 1.85
C TYR A 62 -4.43 6.30 0.90
N PHE A 63 -5.09 5.26 1.39
CA PHE A 63 -6.16 4.55 0.72
C PHE A 63 -7.44 4.68 1.54
N ALA A 64 -8.54 5.05 0.91
CA ALA A 64 -9.86 4.99 1.54
C ALA A 64 -10.96 4.78 0.50
N PHE A 65 -12.06 4.16 0.89
CA PHE A 65 -13.23 4.04 0.03
C PHE A 65 -14.53 4.08 0.83
N ASN A 66 -15.61 4.40 0.14
CA ASN A 66 -16.95 4.35 0.69
C ASN A 66 -17.52 2.94 0.47
N TYR A 67 -17.84 2.23 1.55
CA TYR A 67 -18.35 0.87 1.52
C TYR A 67 -19.89 0.80 1.50
N ARG A 68 -20.59 1.92 1.34
CA ARG A 68 -22.04 1.95 1.24
C ARG A 68 -22.52 1.10 0.06
N GLY A 69 -23.45 0.19 0.33
CA GLY A 69 -23.95 -0.76 -0.66
C GLY A 69 -23.20 -2.10 -0.68
N LEU A 70 -22.11 -2.25 0.08
CA LEU A 70 -21.52 -3.56 0.39
C LEU A 70 -22.28 -4.17 1.57
N SER A 71 -22.67 -5.44 1.43
CA SER A 71 -23.67 -6.10 2.28
C SER A 71 -23.18 -6.51 3.67
N ASP A 72 -21.87 -6.57 3.91
CA ASP A 72 -21.31 -7.13 5.14
C ASP A 72 -20.08 -6.32 5.64
N PRO A 73 -20.11 -5.75 6.86
CA PRO A 73 -18.98 -5.06 7.47
C PRO A 73 -17.71 -5.91 7.64
N VAL A 74 -17.84 -7.22 7.87
CA VAL A 74 -16.67 -8.13 7.95
C VAL A 74 -15.99 -8.22 6.59
N HIS A 75 -16.81 -8.34 5.55
CA HIS A 75 -16.33 -8.37 4.17
C HIS A 75 -15.69 -7.03 3.76
N VAL A 76 -16.11 -5.91 4.33
CA VAL A 76 -15.46 -4.60 4.10
C VAL A 76 -14.03 -4.56 4.65
N TYR A 77 -13.80 -5.10 5.85
CA TYR A 77 -12.46 -5.17 6.42
C TYR A 77 -11.56 -6.10 5.61
N GLU A 78 -12.07 -7.28 5.24
CA GLU A 78 -11.37 -8.20 4.33
C GLU A 78 -11.04 -7.54 2.98
N GLN A 79 -11.95 -6.72 2.43
CA GLN A 79 -11.69 -5.99 1.20
C GLN A 79 -10.57 -4.95 1.35
N VAL A 80 -10.50 -4.23 2.47
CA VAL A 80 -9.39 -3.31 2.76
C VAL A 80 -8.08 -4.09 2.77
N GLU A 81 -8.01 -5.15 3.58
CA GLU A 81 -6.79 -5.98 3.71
C GLU A 81 -6.32 -6.52 2.37
N VAL A 82 -7.24 -7.03 1.54
CA VAL A 82 -6.85 -7.57 0.24
C VAL A 82 -6.42 -6.46 -0.74
N CYS A 83 -7.08 -5.29 -0.74
CA CYS A 83 -6.64 -4.17 -1.57
C CYS A 83 -5.26 -3.66 -1.13
N THR A 84 -5.02 -3.54 0.18
CA THR A 84 -3.71 -3.12 0.71
C THR A 84 -2.65 -4.19 0.47
N HIS A 85 -2.99 -5.48 0.53
CA HIS A 85 -2.09 -6.57 0.15
C HIS A 85 -1.69 -6.49 -1.33
N ALA A 86 -2.66 -6.31 -2.24
CA ALA A 86 -2.40 -6.11 -3.66
C ALA A 86 -1.54 -4.85 -3.93
N ALA A 87 -1.75 -3.77 -3.16
CA ALA A 87 -0.90 -2.58 -3.22
C ALA A 87 0.54 -2.86 -2.77
N ARG A 88 0.73 -3.68 -1.73
CA ARG A 88 2.06 -4.11 -1.25
C ARG A 88 2.77 -5.01 -2.27
N GLU A 89 2.07 -5.92 -2.94
CA GLU A 89 2.62 -6.68 -4.07
C GLU A 89 3.09 -5.76 -5.20
N GLU A 90 2.29 -4.74 -5.52
CA GLU A 90 2.63 -3.76 -6.56
C GLU A 90 3.84 -2.91 -6.16
N ILE A 91 3.97 -2.54 -4.88
CA ILE A 91 5.16 -1.88 -4.33
C ILE A 91 6.40 -2.73 -4.60
N LEU A 92 6.36 -4.03 -4.28
CA LEU A 92 7.49 -4.94 -4.49
C LEU A 92 7.83 -5.12 -5.97
N ALA A 93 6.81 -5.23 -6.83
CA ALA A 93 6.99 -5.33 -8.27
C ALA A 93 7.64 -4.07 -8.89
N ASN A 94 7.47 -2.92 -8.24
CA ASN A 94 8.07 -1.64 -8.64
C ASN A 94 9.38 -1.31 -7.91
N GLY A 95 9.95 -2.27 -7.17
CA GLY A 95 11.25 -2.11 -6.50
C GLY A 95 11.20 -1.33 -5.19
N GLY A 96 10.02 -1.19 -4.58
CA GLY A 96 9.87 -0.65 -3.23
C GLY A 96 10.12 -1.70 -2.15
N SER A 97 10.42 -1.25 -0.93
CA SER A 97 10.58 -2.08 0.27
C SER A 97 9.24 -2.42 0.94
N LEU A 98 9.22 -3.49 1.76
CA LEU A 98 8.03 -3.94 2.50
C LEU A 98 7.57 -2.94 3.56
N SER A 99 8.50 -2.23 4.20
CA SER A 99 8.19 -1.16 5.14
C SER A 99 9.39 -0.25 5.33
N HIS A 100 9.11 1.02 5.63
CA HIS A 100 10.15 2.02 5.86
C HIS A 100 10.31 2.35 7.35
N HIS A 101 9.24 2.34 8.14
CA HIS A 101 9.27 2.56 9.59
C HIS A 101 8.45 1.53 10.39
N HIS A 102 7.44 0.89 9.79
CA HIS A 102 6.67 -0.16 10.43
C HIS A 102 7.35 -1.54 10.29
N GLY A 103 8.42 -1.78 11.06
CA GLY A 103 8.82 -3.16 11.38
C GLY A 103 7.98 -3.65 12.56
N GLY A 104 7.31 -4.80 12.56
CA GLY A 104 7.11 -5.85 11.56
C GLY A 104 6.25 -6.96 12.19
N GLU A 105 5.87 -7.97 11.41
CA GLU A 105 5.60 -9.32 11.93
C GLU A 105 5.77 -10.35 10.81
N PHE A 106 6.94 -10.97 10.82
CA PHE A 106 7.26 -12.16 10.04
C PHE A 106 6.67 -13.38 10.76
N HIS A 107 5.64 -14.00 10.19
CA HIS A 107 5.34 -15.40 10.50
C HIS A 107 6.04 -16.31 9.48
N HIS A 108 7.11 -16.97 9.95
CA HIS A 108 7.81 -18.11 9.37
C HIS A 108 8.57 -17.93 8.04
N THR A 109 9.86 -17.58 8.14
CA THR A 109 10.99 -18.45 7.74
C THR A 109 12.32 -17.71 7.94
N SER A 110 13.11 -18.15 8.93
CA SER A 110 14.46 -17.67 9.20
C SER A 110 15.40 -18.06 8.05
N SER A 111 15.85 -17.10 7.24
CA SER A 111 17.18 -17.13 6.57
C SER A 111 17.56 -15.90 5.73
N LYS A 112 16.72 -14.85 5.58
CA LYS A 112 17.05 -13.71 4.67
C LYS A 112 17.04 -12.31 5.29
N ILE A 113 17.00 -12.19 6.62
CA ILE A 113 16.78 -10.89 7.29
C ILE A 113 18.05 -10.01 7.38
N ASN A 114 19.25 -10.54 7.07
CA ASN A 114 20.49 -9.75 7.19
C ASN A 114 20.94 -9.02 5.92
N GLU A 115 20.18 -9.05 4.82
CA GLU A 115 20.65 -8.54 3.53
C GLU A 115 20.17 -7.15 3.11
N TYR A 116 19.22 -6.52 3.83
CA TYR A 116 18.59 -5.28 3.33
C TYR A 116 18.56 -4.08 4.29
N ILE A 117 19.01 -4.22 5.54
CA ILE A 117 19.13 -3.09 6.49
C ILE A 117 20.56 -2.51 6.49
N HIS A 118 21.52 -3.18 5.84
CA HIS A 118 22.91 -2.72 5.73
C HIS A 118 23.41 -2.48 4.30
N SER A 119 22.51 -2.49 3.30
CA SER A 119 22.82 -1.90 2.00
C SER A 119 22.42 -0.43 2.02
N PHE A 120 23.35 0.38 2.54
CA PHE A 120 23.45 1.86 2.58
C PHE A 120 22.80 2.57 3.77
#